data_AF-V9IIR6-F1
#
_entry.id   AF-V9IIR6-F1
#
_cell.length_a   1.000
_cell.length_b   1.000
_cell.length_c   1.000
_cell.angle_alpha   90.00
_cell.angle_beta   90.00
_cell.angle_gamma   90.00
#
_symmetry.space_group_name_H-M   'P 1'
#
loop_
_entity.id
_entity.type
_entity.pdbx_description
1 polymer ?
#
loop_
_entity_poly.entity_id
_entity_poly.type
_entity_poly.pdbx_seq_one_letter_code
_entity_poly.pdbx_strand_id
1 'polypeptide(L)'
;MIKLGKCDCPSPTTPDDMYLFGICLARIGIQPIHSSMFHQARPMDYATAYLASQDPISFHKFWMIDPQLVYDEWFAEADKSLITVKKHMEL
;
A
#
# COMPACT_ATOMS: atom_id res chain seq x y z
N MET A 1 7.38 -23.81 3.04
CA MET A 1 8.25 -23.15 4.04
C MET A 1 9.31 -22.35 3.29
N ILE A 2 9.37 -21.03 3.50
CA ILE A 2 10.42 -20.19 2.93
C ILE A 2 11.73 -20.56 3.64
N LYS A 3 12.71 -21.10 2.90
CA LYS A 3 14.02 -21.42 3.48
C LYS A 3 14.78 -20.12 3.78
N LEU A 4 15.40 -20.04 4.95
CA LEU A 4 16.33 -18.98 5.33
C LEU A 4 17.41 -18.83 4.23
N GLY A 5 17.75 -17.60 3.83
CA GLY A 5 18.76 -17.33 2.81
C GLY A 5 18.26 -17.24 1.36
N LYS A 6 16.97 -17.49 1.09
CA LYS A 6 16.42 -17.40 -0.29
C LYS A 6 16.15 -15.96 -0.76
N CYS A 7 15.99 -15.03 0.19
CA CYS A 7 15.52 -13.66 -0.09
C CYS A 7 16.33 -12.59 0.64
N ASP A 8 17.57 -12.90 1.02
CA ASP A 8 18.44 -11.93 1.68
C ASP A 8 18.82 -10.84 0.67
N CYS A 9 18.72 -9.57 1.09
CA CYS A 9 19.11 -8.43 0.29
C CYS A 9 20.63 -8.46 0.04
N PRO A 10 21.12 -8.27 -1.20
CA PRO A 10 22.55 -8.36 -1.52
C PRO A 10 23.40 -7.25 -0.88
N SER A 11 22.77 -6.12 -0.54
CA SER A 11 23.37 -4.95 0.10
C SER A 11 22.34 -4.25 0.99
N PRO A 12 22.75 -3.58 2.09
CA PRO A 12 21.87 -2.72 2.89
C PRO A 12 21.23 -1.55 2.11
N THR A 13 21.79 -1.19 0.95
CA THR A 13 21.25 -0.12 0.07
C THR A 13 20.30 -0.66 -0.99
N THR A 14 20.01 -1.95 -0.98
CA THR A 14 19.10 -2.56 -1.95
C THR A 14 17.69 -2.02 -1.72
N PRO A 15 16.97 -1.56 -2.75
CA PRO A 15 15.56 -1.20 -2.61
C PRO A 15 14.73 -2.44 -2.25
N ASP A 16 14.18 -2.43 -1.03
CA ASP A 16 13.48 -3.58 -0.45
C ASP A 16 12.28 -4.02 -1.28
N ASP A 17 11.49 -3.08 -1.80
CA ASP A 17 10.30 -3.37 -2.59
C ASP A 17 10.64 -4.07 -3.91
N MET A 18 11.62 -3.56 -4.64
CA MET A 18 12.08 -4.15 -5.89
C MET A 18 12.70 -5.53 -5.65
N TYR A 19 13.45 -5.71 -4.57
CA TYR A 19 14.12 -6.98 -4.31
C TYR A 19 13.18 -8.01 -3.69
N LEU A 20 12.44 -7.66 -2.63
CA LEU A 20 11.51 -8.58 -1.96
C LEU A 20 10.33 -8.90 -2.88
N PHE A 21 9.62 -7.90 -3.39
CA PHE A 21 8.41 -8.13 -4.18
C PHE A 21 8.71 -8.45 -5.65
N GLY A 22 9.76 -7.87 -6.24
CA GLY A 22 10.12 -8.11 -7.63
C GLY A 22 10.94 -9.39 -7.84
N ILE A 23 11.99 -9.60 -7.06
CA ILE A 23 12.95 -10.71 -7.28
C ILE A 23 12.64 -11.91 -6.40
N CYS A 24 12.50 -11.72 -5.08
CA CYS A 24 12.32 -12.83 -4.14
C CYS A 24 11.01 -13.58 -4.39
N LEU A 25 9.87 -12.87 -4.51
CA LEU A 25 8.59 -13.51 -4.81
C LEU A 25 8.64 -14.31 -6.11
N ALA A 26 9.23 -13.74 -7.17
CA ALA A 26 9.44 -14.43 -8.43
C ALA A 26 10.28 -15.71 -8.27
N ARG A 27 11.37 -15.67 -7.49
CA ARG A 27 12.24 -16.83 -7.21
C ARG A 27 11.53 -17.97 -6.47
N ILE A 28 10.53 -17.66 -5.65
CA ILE A 28 9.74 -18.66 -4.92
C ILE A 28 8.43 -19.02 -5.65
N GLY A 29 8.24 -18.52 -6.88
CA GLY A 29 7.07 -18.83 -7.70
C GLY A 29 5.78 -18.14 -7.25
N ILE A 30 5.88 -17.04 -6.52
CA ILE A 30 4.74 -16.21 -6.10
C ILE A 30 4.67 -15.00 -7.01
N GLN A 31 3.49 -14.75 -7.59
CA GLN A 31 3.23 -13.59 -8.43
C GLN A 31 2.46 -12.51 -7.64
N PRO A 32 2.97 -11.28 -7.54
CA PRO A 32 2.19 -10.17 -7.01
C PRO A 32 0.95 -9.91 -7.87
N ILE A 33 -0.19 -9.65 -7.22
CA ILE A 33 -1.42 -9.23 -7.91
C ILE A 33 -1.47 -7.71 -7.90
N HIS A 34 -1.53 -7.12 -9.09
CA HIS A 34 -1.72 -5.69 -9.23
C HIS A 34 -3.18 -5.30 -8.94
N SER A 35 -3.36 -4.16 -8.29
CA SER A 35 -4.66 -3.51 -8.10
C SER A 35 -4.54 -2.03 -8.44
N SER A 36 -5.48 -1.54 -9.25
CA SER A 36 -5.58 -0.14 -9.67
C SER A 36 -5.91 0.82 -8.52
N MET A 37 -6.31 0.30 -7.36
CA MET A 37 -6.67 1.09 -6.18
C MET A 37 -5.44 1.56 -5.37
N PHE A 38 -4.24 1.02 -5.65
CA PHE A 38 -2.99 1.46 -5.02
C PHE A 38 -2.29 2.52 -5.87
N HIS A 39 -2.12 3.72 -5.31
CA HIS A 39 -1.59 4.87 -6.05
C HIS A 39 -0.19 5.26 -5.57
N GLN A 40 0.72 5.49 -6.52
CA GLN A 40 2.12 5.84 -6.27
C GLN A 40 2.35 7.33 -6.04
N ALA A 41 1.44 8.20 -6.51
CA ALA A 41 1.56 9.65 -6.43
C ALA A 41 0.57 10.26 -5.41
N ARG A 42 0.53 11.60 -5.33
CA ARG A 42 -0.44 12.32 -4.49
C ARG A 42 -1.82 12.24 -5.15
N PRO A 43 -2.94 12.36 -4.39
CA PRO A 43 -4.28 12.41 -4.98
C PRO A 43 -4.42 13.46 -6.10
N MET A 44 -3.85 14.67 -5.89
CA MET A 44 -3.89 15.77 -6.85
C MET A 44 -3.13 15.51 -8.16
N ASP A 45 -2.24 14.51 -8.19
CA ASP A 45 -1.50 14.14 -9.39
C ASP A 45 -2.34 13.25 -10.34
N TYR A 46 -3.55 12.84 -9.92
CA TYR A 46 -4.48 12.03 -10.70
C TYR A 46 -5.68 12.86 -11.17
N ALA A 47 -6.28 12.46 -12.29
CA ALA A 47 -7.54 13.05 -12.74
C ALA A 47 -8.68 12.72 -11.76
N THR A 48 -9.52 13.71 -11.43
CA THR A 48 -10.64 13.52 -10.48
C THR A 48 -11.58 12.39 -10.90
N ALA A 49 -11.90 12.28 -12.19
CA ALA A 49 -12.77 11.22 -12.71
C ALA A 49 -12.16 9.82 -12.56
N TYR A 50 -10.83 9.71 -12.56
CA TYR A 50 -10.14 8.43 -12.33
C TYR A 50 -10.31 8.00 -10.86
N LEU A 51 -10.04 8.91 -9.91
CA LEU A 51 -10.22 8.62 -8.48
C LEU A 51 -11.68 8.44 -8.07
N ALA A 52 -12.64 9.05 -8.79
CA ALA A 52 -14.06 8.84 -8.55
C ALA A 52 -14.59 7.49 -9.09
N SER A 53 -13.82 6.81 -9.94
CA SER A 53 -14.26 5.55 -10.55
C SER A 53 -14.09 4.34 -9.63
N GLN A 54 -13.14 4.40 -8.69
CA GLN A 54 -12.82 3.35 -7.73
C GLN A 54 -12.23 3.96 -6.46
N ASP A 55 -12.70 3.49 -5.30
CA ASP A 55 -12.18 3.95 -4.02
C ASP A 55 -10.70 3.59 -3.88
N PRO A 56 -9.81 4.57 -3.61
CA PRO A 56 -8.40 4.30 -3.43
C PRO A 56 -8.16 3.50 -2.14
N ILE A 57 -7.15 2.62 -2.16
CA ILE A 57 -6.64 1.92 -0.97
C ILE A 57 -5.45 2.67 -0.38
N SER A 58 -4.61 3.31 -1.21
CA SER A 58 -3.48 4.09 -0.72
C SER A 58 -3.00 5.15 -1.70
N PHE A 59 -2.29 6.14 -1.16
CA PHE A 59 -1.44 7.10 -1.88
C PHE A 59 -0.05 7.08 -1.25
N HIS A 60 1.01 7.05 -2.05
CA HIS A 60 2.37 6.85 -1.56
C HIS A 60 3.19 8.14 -1.40
N LYS A 61 2.87 9.20 -2.14
CA LYS A 61 3.68 10.44 -2.14
C LYS A 61 3.06 11.50 -1.22
N PHE A 62 3.87 12.05 -0.32
CA PHE A 62 3.45 13.10 0.64
C PHE A 62 4.24 14.41 0.50
N TRP A 63 4.69 14.73 -0.72
CA TRP A 63 5.49 15.94 -0.98
C TRP A 63 4.62 17.20 -1.06
N MET A 64 4.90 18.18 -0.21
CA MET A 64 4.17 19.47 -0.13
C MET A 64 2.65 19.30 0.03
N ILE A 65 2.25 18.34 0.85
CA ILE A 65 0.86 18.08 1.20
C ILE A 65 0.80 17.66 2.67
N ASP A 66 -0.31 17.93 3.34
CA ASP A 66 -0.55 17.45 4.70
C ASP A 66 -1.11 16.02 4.65
N PRO A 67 -0.37 15.00 5.15
CA PRO A 67 -0.84 13.63 5.16
C PRO A 67 -2.12 13.42 5.99
N GLN A 68 -2.32 14.21 7.05
CA GLN A 68 -3.52 14.09 7.89
C GLN A 68 -4.75 14.57 7.14
N LEU A 69 -4.66 15.69 6.43
CA LEU A 69 -5.77 16.17 5.59
C LEU A 69 -6.11 15.18 4.47
N VAL A 70 -5.09 14.57 3.84
CA VAL A 70 -5.32 13.52 2.83
C VAL A 70 -6.02 12.32 3.45
N TYR A 71 -5.61 11.89 4.64
CA TYR A 71 -6.26 10.80 5.33
C TYR A 71 -7.72 11.11 5.68
N ASP A 72 -7.96 12.28 6.25
CA ASP A 72 -9.30 12.72 6.66
C ASP A 72 -10.25 12.81 5.46
N GLU A 73 -9.75 13.25 4.30
CA GLU A 73 -10.52 13.35 3.06
C GLU A 73 -10.80 12.00 2.41
N TRP A 74 -9.79 11.12 2.30
CA TRP A 74 -9.88 9.92 1.45
C TRP A 74 -10.19 8.63 2.20
N PHE A 75 -9.87 8.53 3.49
CA PHE A 75 -9.87 7.23 4.21
C PHE A 75 -10.66 7.23 5.52
N ALA A 76 -10.76 8.37 6.22
CA ALA A 76 -11.34 8.42 7.57
C ALA A 76 -12.79 7.91 7.63
N GLU A 77 -13.62 8.18 6.63
CA GLU A 77 -15.02 7.71 6.63
C GLU A 77 -15.11 6.18 6.46
N ALA A 78 -14.31 5.61 5.56
CA ALA A 78 -14.24 4.16 5.38
C ALA A 78 -13.76 3.47 6.66
N ASP A 79 -12.76 4.03 7.35
CA ASP A 79 -12.22 3.48 8.59
C ASP A 79 -13.21 3.51 9.75
N LYS A 80 -14.06 4.54 9.86
CA LYS A 80 -15.15 4.56 10.87
C LYS A 80 -16.05 3.33 10.75
N SER A 81 -16.32 2.87 9.53
CA SER A 81 -17.12 1.67 9.30
C SER A 81 -16.43 0.41 9.83
N LEU A 82 -15.10 0.32 9.73
CA LEU A 82 -14.30 -0.80 10.24
C LEU A 82 -14.24 -0.83 11.78
N ILE A 83 -14.13 0.35 12.41
CA ILE A 83 -14.13 0.47 13.88
C ILE A 83 -15.44 -0.03 14.49
N THR A 84 -16.55 0.18 13.79
CA THR A 84 -17.87 -0.27 14.25
C THR A 84 -18.01 -1.80 14.20
N VAL A 85 -17.28 -2.47 13.29
CA VAL A 85 -17.31 -3.92 13.10
C VAL A 85 -16.34 -4.65 14.06
N LYS A 86 -15.26 -4.01 14.50
CA LYS A 86 -14.25 -4.60 15.41
C LYS A 86 -14.24 -3.93 16.79
N LYS A 87 -15.24 -4.21 17.61
CA LYS A 87 -15.03 -4.33 19.06
C LYS A 87 -14.69 -5.78 19.39
N HIS A 88 -13.57 -6.29 18.87
CA HIS A 88 -12.99 -7.49 19.46
C HIS A 88 -12.27 -7.03 20.74
N MET A 89 -12.94 -7.15 21.89
CA MET A 89 -12.29 -6.98 23.18
C MET A 89 -11.30 -8.15 23.32
N GLU A 90 -10.02 -7.87 23.14
CA GLU A 90 -8.99 -8.77 23.66
C GLU A 90 -9.02 -8.64 25.19
N LEU A 91 -9.32 -9.77 25.85
CA LEU A 91 -9.29 -9.97 27.29
C LEU A 91 -7.85 -9.96 27.80
#